data_AF-A0A2T7FU73-F1
#
_entry.id   AF-A0A2T7FU73-F1
#
_cell.length_a   1.000
_cell.length_b   1.000
_cell.length_c   1.000
_cell.angle_alpha   90.00
_cell.angle_beta   90.00
_cell.angle_gamma   90.00
#
_symmetry.space_group_name_H-M   'P 1'
#
loop_
_entity.id
_entity.type
_entity.pdbx_description
1 polymer ?
#
loop_
_entity_poly.entity_id
_entity_poly.type
_entity_poly.pdbx_seq_one_letter_code
_entity_poly.pdbx_strand_id
1 'polypeptide(L)'
;MSQDYAAFSENFTRCKVSLSDHRFRSRRWQGYIENIRSKREKSQIASADHNPRLLDWSARRSSMCKYITAHQVAALLASKLVTRAQIQAAGLRS
;
A
#
# COMPACT_ATOMS: atom_id res chain seq x y z
N MET A 1 30.53 -4.61 15.35
CA MET A 1 29.49 -5.23 14.49
C MET A 1 28.78 -6.27 15.34
N SER A 2 27.45 -6.30 15.33
CA SER A 2 26.69 -7.29 16.12
C SER A 2 26.95 -8.70 15.57
N GLN A 3 26.97 -9.72 16.44
CA GLN A 3 27.17 -11.13 16.04
C GLN A 3 26.14 -11.59 15.00
N ASP A 4 24.90 -11.11 15.10
CA ASP A 4 23.84 -11.42 14.13
C ASP A 4 24.15 -10.91 12.72
N TYR A 5 24.81 -9.75 12.62
CA TYR A 5 25.18 -9.17 11.33
C TYR A 5 26.30 -9.96 10.65
N ALA A 6 27.24 -10.48 11.45
CA ALA A 6 28.31 -11.34 10.95
C ALA A 6 27.76 -12.68 10.44
N ALA A 7 26.89 -13.34 11.21
CA ALA A 7 26.23 -14.58 10.80
C ALA A 7 25.35 -14.38 9.55
N PHE A 8 24.60 -13.27 9.48
CA PHE A 8 23.78 -12.95 8.32
C PHE A 8 24.60 -12.67 7.04
N SER A 9 25.84 -12.22 7.20
CA SER A 9 26.69 -11.84 6.07
C SER A 9 27.72 -12.87 5.63
N GLU A 10 27.75 -14.03 6.28
CA GLU A 10 28.65 -15.14 5.97
C GLU A 10 28.52 -15.63 4.52
N ASN A 11 27.31 -15.54 3.95
CA ASN A 11 27.02 -15.95 2.56
C ASN A 11 27.07 -14.78 1.55
N PHE A 12 27.42 -13.56 1.97
CA PHE A 12 27.54 -12.42 1.06
C PHE A 12 29.00 -12.18 0.68
N THR A 13 29.22 -11.84 -0.60
CA THR A 13 30.54 -11.36 -1.05
C THR A 13 30.92 -10.10 -0.30
N ARG A 14 32.20 -9.98 0.08
CA ARG A 14 32.77 -8.81 0.79
C ARG A 14 32.37 -7.47 0.18
N CYS A 15 32.30 -7.37 -1.15
CA CYS A 15 31.88 -6.16 -1.86
C CYS A 15 30.41 -5.77 -1.58
N LYS A 16 29.49 -6.73 -1.45
CA LYS A 16 28.08 -6.47 -1.09
C LYS A 16 27.96 -5.96 0.34
N VAL A 17 28.72 -6.55 1.27
CA VAL A 17 28.74 -6.12 2.67
C VAL A 17 29.29 -4.70 2.78
N SER A 18 30.43 -4.41 2.14
CA SER A 18 31.04 -3.07 2.16
C SER A 18 30.16 -2.00 1.52
N LEU A 19 29.47 -2.32 0.41
CA LEU A 19 28.54 -1.38 -0.23
C LEU A 19 27.33 -1.08 0.65
N SER A 20 26.74 -2.09 1.28
CA SER A 20 25.64 -1.93 2.23
C SER A 20 26.07 -1.09 3.43
N ASP A 21 27.22 -1.39 4.04
CA ASP A 21 27.76 -0.64 5.18
C ASP A 21 28.01 0.83 4.81
N HIS A 22 28.62 1.08 3.65
CA HIS A 22 28.84 2.44 3.15
C HIS A 22 27.51 3.17 2.99
N ARG A 23 26.51 2.51 2.39
CA ARG A 23 25.18 3.07 2.21
C ARG A 23 24.52 3.38 3.55
N PHE A 24 24.55 2.46 4.51
CA PHE A 24 23.98 2.66 5.85
C PHE A 24 24.66 3.81 6.60
N ARG A 25 26.00 3.83 6.62
CA ARG A 25 26.80 4.89 7.26
C ARG A 25 26.56 6.26 6.64
N SER A 26 26.40 6.33 5.32
CA SER A 26 26.16 7.59 4.62
C SER A 26 24.80 8.24 4.95
N ARG A 27 23.86 7.48 5.55
CA ARG A 27 22.48 7.90 5.87
C ARG A 27 21.67 8.44 4.68
N ARG A 28 22.20 8.42 3.44
CA ARG A 28 21.52 8.88 2.22
C ARG A 28 20.23 8.12 1.92
N TRP A 29 20.07 6.93 2.48
CA TRP A 29 18.85 6.12 2.37
C TRP A 29 17.68 6.68 3.20
N GLN A 30 17.91 7.51 4.21
CA GLN A 30 16.86 8.01 5.10
C GLN A 30 15.82 8.83 4.33
N GLY A 31 16.25 9.72 3.44
CA GLY A 31 15.33 10.50 2.60
C GLY A 31 14.49 9.64 1.65
N TYR A 32 15.05 8.53 1.15
CA TYR A 32 14.31 7.57 0.34
C TYR A 32 13.23 6.85 1.15
N ILE A 33 13.55 6.41 2.38
CA ILE A 33 12.57 5.77 3.28
C ILE A 33 11.48 6.75 3.69
N GLU A 34 11.84 7.99 4.01
CA GLU A 34 10.86 9.03 4.35
C GLU A 34 9.94 9.33 3.17
N ASN A 35 10.48 9.44 1.96
CA ASN A 35 9.67 9.61 0.75
C ASN A 35 8.67 8.45 0.55
N ILE A 36 9.08 7.20 0.80
CA ILE A 36 8.19 6.04 0.73
C ILE A 36 7.11 6.14 1.82
N ARG A 37 7.47 6.51 3.04
CA ARG A 37 6.50 6.70 4.15
C ARG A 37 5.50 7.79 3.81
N SER A 38 5.95 8.96 3.39
CA SER A 38 5.07 10.06 2.99
C SER A 38 4.18 9.67 1.80
N LYS A 39 4.68 8.92 0.82
CA LYS A 39 3.86 8.41 -0.29
C LYS A 39 2.80 7.43 0.18
N ARG A 40 3.13 6.52 1.11
CA ARG A 40 2.17 5.58 1.71
C ARG A 40 1.11 6.32 2.54
N GLU A 41 1.50 7.33 3.30
CA GLU A 41 0.56 8.15 4.08
C GLU A 41 -0.38 8.94 3.15
N LYS A 42 0.17 9.63 2.14
CA LYS A 42 -0.64 10.33 1.11
C LYS A 42 -1.59 9.38 0.39
N SER A 43 -1.14 8.17 0.06
CA SER A 43 -1.99 7.16 -0.57
C SER A 43 -3.10 6.67 0.36
N GLN A 44 -2.81 6.51 1.66
CA GLN A 44 -3.81 6.16 2.67
C GLN A 44 -4.86 7.26 2.83
N ILE A 45 -4.42 8.53 2.94
CA ILE A 45 -5.34 9.68 3.02
C ILE A 45 -6.20 9.79 1.77
N ALA A 46 -5.59 9.69 0.57
CA ALA A 46 -6.33 9.72 -0.69
C ALA A 46 -7.33 8.55 -0.80
N SER A 47 -6.98 7.36 -0.30
CA SER A 47 -7.91 6.23 -0.25
C SER A 47 -9.08 6.46 0.71
N ALA A 48 -8.85 7.11 1.86
CA ALA A 48 -9.88 7.45 2.81
C ALA A 48 -10.91 8.45 2.25
N ASP A 49 -10.45 9.41 1.44
CA ASP A 49 -11.32 10.41 0.78
C ASP A 49 -12.07 9.82 -0.43
N HIS A 50 -11.53 8.77 -1.07
CA HIS A 50 -12.19 8.10 -2.19
C HIS A 50 -13.34 7.16 -1.76
N ASN A 51 -13.25 6.57 -0.56
CA ASN A 51 -14.24 5.64 -0.03
C ASN A 51 -15.67 6.23 0.11
N PRO A 52 -15.91 7.45 0.65
CA PRO A 52 -17.25 8.01 0.76
C PRO A 52 -17.92 8.25 -0.60
N ARG A 53 -17.14 8.62 -1.62
CA ARG A 53 -17.68 8.83 -2.97
C ARG A 53 -18.07 7.52 -3.65
N LEU A 54 -17.27 6.46 -3.45
CA LEU A 54 -17.59 5.11 -3.91
C LEU A 54 -18.83 4.54 -3.20
N LEU A 55 -18.97 4.82 -1.90
CA LEU A 55 -20.16 4.47 -1.12
C LEU A 55 -21.43 5.13 -1.69
N ASP A 56 -21.40 6.44 -1.93
CA ASP A 56 -22.53 7.17 -2.50
C ASP A 56 -22.94 6.62 -3.88
N TRP A 57 -21.95 6.32 -4.73
CA TRP A 57 -22.22 5.72 -6.04
C TRP A 57 -22.85 4.32 -5.95
N SER A 58 -22.38 3.50 -5.02
CA SER A 58 -22.92 2.16 -4.79
C SER A 58 -24.36 2.21 -4.25
N ALA A 59 -24.64 3.12 -3.32
CA ALA A 59 -25.98 3.32 -2.75
C ALA A 59 -26.98 3.84 -3.80
N ARG A 60 -26.54 4.75 -4.67
CA ARG A 60 -27.38 5.32 -5.74
C ARG A 60 -27.46 4.47 -7.01
N ARG A 61 -26.77 3.32 -7.05
CA ARG A 61 -26.60 2.50 -8.28
C ARG A 61 -26.17 3.35 -9.49
N SER A 62 -25.22 4.25 -9.25
CA SER A 62 -24.76 5.21 -10.25
C SER A 62 -24.10 4.52 -11.44
N SER A 63 -24.24 5.09 -12.65
CA SER A 63 -23.53 4.65 -13.86
C SER A 63 -22.01 4.75 -13.73
N MET A 64 -21.49 5.47 -12.73
CA MET A 64 -20.09 5.53 -12.36
C MET A 64 -19.55 4.21 -11.79
N CYS A 65 -20.41 3.30 -11.29
CA CYS A 65 -19.99 2.02 -10.72
C CYS A 65 -19.15 1.19 -11.71
N LYS A 66 -19.39 1.30 -13.01
CA LYS A 66 -18.61 0.59 -14.04
C LYS A 66 -17.11 0.93 -14.08
N TYR A 67 -16.69 2.04 -13.47
CA TYR A 67 -15.30 2.47 -13.40
C TYR A 67 -14.63 2.06 -12.08
N ILE A 68 -15.35 1.44 -11.15
CA ILE A 68 -14.79 0.97 -9.90
C ILE A 68 -13.98 -0.30 -10.18
N THR A 69 -12.70 -0.26 -9.83
CA THR A 69 -11.78 -1.37 -10.06
C THR A 69 -11.94 -2.46 -9.00
N ALA A 70 -11.57 -3.71 -9.32
CA ALA A 70 -11.60 -4.82 -8.38
C ALA A 70 -10.78 -4.54 -7.10
N HIS A 71 -9.66 -3.81 -7.22
CA HIS A 71 -8.86 -3.38 -6.07
C HIS A 71 -9.62 -2.42 -5.15
N GLN A 72 -10.39 -1.47 -5.70
CA GLN A 72 -11.24 -0.57 -4.93
C GLN A 72 -12.40 -1.32 -4.26
N VAL A 73 -13.00 -2.29 -4.96
CA VAL A 73 -14.02 -3.20 -4.38
C VAL A 73 -13.45 -3.97 -3.19
N ALA A 74 -12.25 -4.54 -3.33
CA ALA A 74 -11.58 -5.25 -2.24
C ALA A 74 -11.26 -4.35 -1.04
N ALA A 75 -10.84 -3.10 -1.29
CA ALA A 75 -10.59 -2.12 -0.23
C ALA A 75 -11.89 -1.71 0.51
N LEU A 76 -13.00 -1.55 -0.19
CA LEU A 76 -14.32 -1.28 0.40
C LEU A 76 -14.82 -2.45 1.26
N LEU A 77 -14.60 -3.69 0.83
CA LEU A 77 -14.91 -4.89 1.62
C LEU A 77 -14.00 -5.01 2.85
N ALA A 78 -12.70 -4.76 2.70
CA ALA A 78 -11.72 -4.84 3.78
C ALA A 78 -11.97 -3.79 4.88
N SER A 79 -12.43 -2.60 4.49
CA SER A 79 -12.83 -1.53 5.42
C SER A 79 -14.17 -1.78 6.12
N LYS A 80 -14.90 -2.86 5.78
CA LYS A 80 -16.23 -3.22 6.30
C LYS A 80 -17.30 -2.12 6.10
N LEU A 81 -17.04 -1.15 5.24
CA LEU A 81 -17.98 -0.06 4.94
C LEU A 81 -19.10 -0.50 3.98
N VAL A 82 -18.87 -1.59 3.22
CA VAL A 82 -19.84 -2.16 2.27
C VAL A 82 -19.91 -3.67 2.45
N THR A 83 -21.10 -4.24 2.29
CA THR A 83 -21.29 -5.69 2.25
C THR A 83 -21.23 -6.24 0.83
N ARG A 84 -20.85 -7.52 0.67
CA ARG A 84 -20.80 -8.17 -0.65
C ARG A 84 -22.14 -8.11 -1.40
N ALA A 85 -23.25 -8.16 -0.67
CA ALA A 85 -24.60 -8.02 -1.23
C ALA A 85 -24.86 -6.63 -1.83
N GLN A 86 -24.38 -5.56 -1.19
CA GLN A 86 -24.50 -4.19 -1.72
C GLN A 86 -23.64 -3.99 -2.98
N ILE A 87 -22.45 -4.58 -3.02
CA ILE A 87 -21.57 -4.55 -4.21
C ILE A 87 -22.24 -5.27 -5.39
N GLN A 88 -22.82 -6.44 -5.16
CA GLN A 88 -23.59 -7.16 -6.18
C GLN A 88 -24.83 -6.39 -6.64
N ALA A 89 -25.58 -5.76 -5.72
CA ALA A 89 -26.75 -4.95 -6.02
C ALA A 89 -26.42 -3.65 -6.79
N ALA A 90 -25.17 -3.18 -6.73
CA ALA A 90 -24.64 -2.07 -7.51
C ALA A 90 -24.12 -2.49 -8.90
N GLY A 91 -24.20 -3.78 -9.24
CA GLY A 91 -23.71 -4.31 -10.53
C GLY A 91 -22.19 -4.41 -10.62
N LEU A 92 -21.48 -4.24 -9.50
CA LEU A 92 -20.05 -4.45 -9.40
C LEU A 92 -19.80 -5.96 -9.28
N ARG A 93 -19.31 -6.58 -10.36
CA ARG A 93 -18.92 -7.99 -10.32
C ARG A 93 -17.61 -8.10 -9.53
N SER A 94 -17.61 -8.93 -8.48
CA SER A 94 -16.40 -9.25 -7.70
C SER A 94 -15.44 -10.11 -8.50
#